data_AF-G7TI28-F1
#
_entry.id   AF-G7TI28-F1
#
_cell.length_a   1.000
_cell.length_b   1.000
_cell.length_c   1.000
_cell.angle_alpha   90.00
_cell.angle_beta   90.00
_cell.angle_gamma   90.00
#
_symmetry.space_group_name_H-M   'P 1'
#
loop_
_entity.id
_entity.type
_entity.pdbx_description
1 polymer ?
#
loop_
_entity_poly.entity_id
_entity_poly.type
_entity_poly.pdbx_seq_one_letter_code
_entity_poly.pdbx_strand_id
1 'polypeptide(L)'
;MQAYISALAAEMACENAQLGQLRRGRTQSVAAWIFSQKAAPEVARSISMLALTRFTGETSRRWIRYYDPLITDLVWEICSQEQRASWLRQIDAWAYRDRRGNLAVLRSQVSHQESQETLSLPPRFQFGPDVLPKLQTIGALNQAWIRALRCGKEPSRHQLSAASRAMTVAWSAGLRSTADLDLFAWHAISLGGEFHMHPTVQEILAQVHAGTETYCGLAQHCDIGQWQGSAERRSSDASYG
;
A
#
# COMPACT_ATOMS: atom_id res chain seq x y z
N MET A 1 31.81 -0.92 -15.20
CA MET A 1 31.53 -0.39 -13.85
C MET A 1 30.03 -0.30 -13.56
N GLN A 2 29.22 0.37 -14.40
CA GLN A 2 27.76 0.49 -14.19
C GLN A 2 27.04 -0.88 -14.12
N ALA A 3 27.29 -1.80 -15.06
CA ALA A 3 26.68 -3.14 -15.05
C ALA A 3 27.02 -3.95 -13.78
N TYR A 4 28.22 -3.77 -13.22
CA TYR A 4 28.66 -4.45 -12.00
C TYR A 4 27.92 -3.92 -10.76
N ILE A 5 27.77 -2.60 -10.66
CA ILE A 5 26.99 -1.97 -9.57
C ILE A 5 25.52 -2.39 -9.66
N SER A 6 24.95 -2.46 -10.86
CA SER A 6 23.59 -2.94 -11.07
C SER A 6 23.41 -4.41 -10.66
N ALA A 7 24.39 -5.27 -10.97
CA ALA A 7 24.38 -6.68 -10.57
C ALA A 7 24.45 -6.84 -9.04
N LEU A 8 25.36 -6.12 -8.37
CA LEU A 8 25.43 -6.10 -6.90
C LEU A 8 24.12 -5.63 -6.26
N ALA A 9 23.50 -4.59 -6.81
CA ALA A 9 22.20 -4.12 -6.32
C ALA A 9 21.10 -5.18 -6.50
N ALA A 10 21.12 -5.94 -7.61
CA ALA A 10 20.22 -7.07 -7.84
C ALA A 10 20.40 -8.18 -6.80
N GLU A 11 21.64 -8.57 -6.53
CA GLU A 11 21.97 -9.57 -5.51
C GLU A 11 21.50 -9.11 -4.11
N MET A 12 21.83 -7.87 -3.72
CA MET A 12 21.40 -7.29 -2.45
C MET A 12 19.87 -7.24 -2.30
N ALA A 13 19.14 -6.92 -3.38
CA ALA A 13 17.68 -6.92 -3.36
C ALA A 13 17.11 -8.33 -3.12
N CYS A 14 17.69 -9.33 -3.77
CA CYS A 14 17.31 -10.74 -3.59
C CYS A 14 17.60 -11.22 -2.15
N GLU A 15 18.76 -10.87 -1.59
CA GLU A 15 19.13 -11.23 -0.22
C GLU A 15 18.23 -10.56 0.83
N ASN A 16 18.01 -9.25 0.73
CA ASN A 16 17.22 -8.48 1.68
C ASN A 16 15.76 -8.92 1.74
N ALA A 17 15.24 -9.42 0.62
CA ALA A 17 13.85 -9.79 0.51
C ALA A 17 13.59 -11.27 0.85
N GLN A 18 14.59 -11.97 1.40
CA GLN A 18 14.39 -13.26 2.06
C GLN A 18 13.54 -13.07 3.33
N LEU A 19 12.56 -13.96 3.53
CA LEU A 19 11.68 -13.95 4.72
C LEU A 19 12.45 -13.91 6.04
N GLY A 20 13.61 -14.56 6.11
CA GLY A 20 14.50 -14.52 7.28
C GLY A 20 14.99 -13.11 7.63
N GLN A 21 15.24 -12.26 6.63
CA GLN A 21 15.68 -10.87 6.83
C GLN A 21 14.51 -9.97 7.26
N LEU A 22 13.34 -10.12 6.62
CA LEU A 22 12.11 -9.44 7.02
C LEU A 22 11.69 -9.78 8.46
N ARG A 23 11.86 -11.05 8.85
CA ARG A 23 11.62 -11.52 10.23
C ARG A 23 12.56 -10.85 11.24
N ARG A 24 13.82 -10.64 10.86
CA ARG A 24 14.84 -9.95 11.68
C ARG A 24 14.72 -8.42 11.66
N GLY A 25 13.70 -7.88 10.98
CA GLY A 25 13.50 -6.43 10.88
C GLY A 25 14.57 -5.71 10.06
N ARG A 26 15.34 -6.45 9.23
CA ARG A 26 16.32 -5.81 8.35
C ARG A 26 15.60 -5.09 7.21
N THR A 27 16.08 -3.89 6.91
CA THR A 27 15.49 -3.02 5.89
C THR A 27 15.82 -3.53 4.48
N GLN A 28 14.88 -3.36 3.55
CA GLN A 28 15.19 -3.53 2.13
C GLN A 28 15.97 -2.30 1.65
N SER A 29 17.23 -2.50 1.28
CA SER A 29 18.14 -1.38 0.91
C SER A 29 18.03 -0.97 -0.57
N VAL A 30 17.35 -1.78 -1.39
CA VAL A 30 17.17 -1.52 -2.83
C VAL A 30 15.69 -1.42 -3.12
N ALA A 31 15.26 -0.21 -3.49
CA ALA A 31 13.86 0.09 -3.82
C ALA A 31 13.47 -0.36 -5.23
N ALA A 32 14.31 -0.02 -6.21
CA ALA A 32 14.04 -0.21 -7.63
C ALA A 32 15.31 -0.05 -8.48
N TRP A 33 15.24 -0.55 -9.71
CA TRP A 33 16.14 -0.19 -10.82
C TRP A 33 15.42 0.76 -11.76
N ILE A 34 16.05 1.91 -11.99
CA ILE A 34 15.48 2.99 -12.80
C ILE A 34 16.23 3.07 -14.12
N PHE A 35 15.49 3.01 -15.20
CA PHE A 35 15.99 3.19 -16.56
C PHE A 35 15.45 4.53 -17.06
N SER A 36 16.35 5.40 -17.52
CA SER A 36 16.00 6.71 -18.04
C SER A 36 17.09 7.20 -18.99
N GLN A 37 16.70 7.93 -20.04
CA GLN A 37 17.62 8.73 -20.86
C GLN A 37 18.11 10.00 -20.15
N LYS A 38 17.55 10.35 -18.99
CA LYS A 38 17.95 11.51 -18.17
C LYS A 38 19.10 11.16 -17.23
N ALA A 39 19.88 12.17 -16.87
CA ALA A 39 20.93 11.99 -15.87
C ALA A 39 20.34 11.64 -14.50
N ALA A 40 21.03 10.80 -13.72
CA ALA A 40 20.55 10.34 -12.42
C ALA A 40 20.13 11.48 -11.45
N PRO A 41 20.84 12.63 -11.37
CA PRO A 41 20.40 13.74 -10.52
C PRO A 41 19.06 14.36 -10.95
N GLU A 42 18.77 14.42 -12.25
CA GLU A 42 17.49 14.93 -12.77
C GLU A 42 16.35 13.99 -12.37
N VAL A 43 16.55 12.69 -12.55
CA VAL A 43 15.58 11.66 -12.16
C VAL A 43 15.32 11.69 -10.65
N ALA A 44 16.38 11.77 -9.83
CA ALA A 44 16.26 11.83 -8.38
C ALA A 44 15.50 13.09 -7.92
N ARG A 45 15.77 14.25 -8.55
CA ARG A 45 15.03 15.49 -8.29
C ARG A 45 13.55 15.35 -8.66
N SER A 46 13.26 14.75 -9.81
CA SER A 46 11.89 14.49 -10.25
C SER A 46 11.15 13.61 -9.24
N ILE A 47 11.73 12.47 -8.86
CA ILE A 47 11.15 11.55 -7.86
C ILE A 47 10.82 12.29 -6.56
N SER A 48 11.78 13.09 -6.06
CA SER A 48 11.66 13.83 -4.80
C SER A 48 10.52 14.87 -4.85
N MET A 49 10.38 15.58 -5.97
CA MET A 49 9.30 16.55 -6.16
C MET A 49 7.92 15.90 -6.18
N LEU A 50 7.80 14.70 -6.76
CA LEU A 50 6.53 13.97 -6.86
C LEU A 50 6.13 13.28 -5.57
N ALA A 51 7.10 12.90 -4.75
CA ALA A 51 6.85 12.32 -3.44
C ALA A 51 6.05 13.26 -2.53
N LEU A 52 6.10 14.57 -2.72
CA LEU A 52 5.29 15.55 -1.98
C LEU A 52 4.11 16.04 -2.83
N THR A 53 2.95 15.42 -2.62
CA THR A 53 1.74 15.66 -3.43
C THR A 53 0.61 16.27 -2.61
N ARG A 54 -0.24 17.07 -3.26
CA ARG A 54 -1.52 17.55 -2.68
C ARG A 54 -2.67 16.64 -3.09
N PHE A 55 -3.59 16.41 -2.18
CA PHE A 55 -4.85 15.72 -2.44
C PHE A 55 -5.95 16.76 -2.72
N THR A 56 -6.91 16.41 -3.58
CA THR A 56 -8.05 17.28 -3.85
C THR A 56 -8.78 17.60 -2.54
N GLY A 57 -8.99 18.88 -2.24
CA GLY A 57 -9.64 19.33 -1.02
C GLY A 57 -8.73 19.45 0.22
N GLU A 58 -7.45 19.11 0.13
CA GLU A 58 -6.47 19.35 1.20
C GLU A 58 -5.58 20.57 0.90
N THR A 59 -5.29 21.36 1.94
CA THR A 59 -4.36 22.50 1.85
C THR A 59 -2.89 22.06 2.01
N SER A 60 -2.66 20.98 2.77
CA SER A 60 -1.33 20.42 3.04
C SER A 60 -0.85 19.48 1.93
N ARG A 61 0.48 19.44 1.73
CA ARG A 61 1.12 18.35 0.98
C ARG A 61 1.29 17.13 1.88
N ARG A 62 1.17 15.95 1.30
CA ARG A 62 1.42 14.67 1.94
C ARG A 62 2.61 14.00 1.27
N TRP A 63 3.37 13.24 2.06
CA TRP A 63 4.47 12.44 1.55
C TRP A 63 3.96 11.08 1.09
N ILE A 64 4.14 10.77 -0.19
CA ILE A 64 3.79 9.49 -0.79
C ILE A 64 5.06 8.67 -0.98
N ARG A 65 5.09 7.51 -0.31
CA ARG A 65 6.24 6.61 -0.22
C ARG A 65 6.27 5.58 -1.37
N TYR A 66 6.03 6.00 -2.61
CA TYR A 66 5.98 5.06 -3.75
C TYR A 66 7.31 4.41 -4.09
N TYR A 67 8.41 5.01 -3.64
CA TYR A 67 9.77 4.48 -3.72
C TYR A 67 10.12 3.56 -2.52
N ASP A 68 9.22 3.35 -1.57
CA ASP A 68 9.50 2.49 -0.42
C ASP A 68 9.37 1.01 -0.82
N PRO A 69 10.47 0.23 -0.76
CA PRO A 69 10.46 -1.18 -1.18
C PRO A 69 9.42 -2.04 -0.46
N LEU A 70 9.03 -1.69 0.77
CA LEU A 70 8.10 -2.50 1.56
C LEU A 70 6.63 -2.31 1.16
N ILE A 71 6.30 -1.25 0.44
CA ILE A 71 4.92 -0.92 0.07
C ILE A 71 4.76 -0.50 -1.39
N THR A 72 5.84 -0.43 -2.16
CA THR A 72 5.82 0.09 -3.53
C THR A 72 4.77 -0.62 -4.38
N ASP A 73 4.66 -1.94 -4.28
CA ASP A 73 3.67 -2.73 -5.00
C ASP A 73 2.23 -2.33 -4.67
N LEU A 74 1.90 -2.15 -3.39
CA LEU A 74 0.58 -1.68 -2.96
C LEU A 74 0.30 -0.25 -3.41
N VAL A 75 1.30 0.64 -3.36
CA VAL A 75 1.12 2.01 -3.85
C VAL A 75 0.76 1.99 -5.33
N TRP A 76 1.50 1.20 -6.12
CA TRP A 76 1.23 1.09 -7.55
C TRP A 76 -0.13 0.48 -7.85
N GLU A 77 -0.57 -0.54 -7.10
CA GLU A 77 -1.92 -1.13 -7.22
C GLU A 77 -3.05 -0.11 -6.96
N ILE A 78 -2.83 0.86 -6.08
CA ILE A 78 -3.79 1.95 -5.82
C ILE A 78 -3.84 2.94 -6.98
N CYS A 79 -2.71 3.16 -7.66
CA CYS A 79 -2.60 4.15 -8.70
C CYS A 79 -3.29 3.74 -10.02
N SER A 80 -4.01 4.67 -10.65
CA SER A 80 -4.52 4.52 -12.01
C SER A 80 -3.38 4.50 -13.05
N GLN A 81 -3.69 4.10 -14.28
CA GLN A 81 -2.71 4.09 -15.37
C GLN A 81 -2.18 5.49 -15.67
N GLU A 82 -3.04 6.50 -15.64
CA GLU A 82 -2.69 7.91 -15.83
C GLU A 82 -1.79 8.41 -14.69
N GLN A 83 -2.10 8.03 -13.44
CA GLN A 83 -1.27 8.35 -12.28
C GLN A 83 0.13 7.75 -12.40
N ARG A 84 0.20 6.48 -12.80
CA ARG A 84 1.48 5.78 -13.02
C ARG A 84 2.27 6.44 -14.13
N ALA A 85 1.64 6.76 -15.27
CA ALA A 85 2.29 7.45 -16.38
C ALA A 85 2.84 8.82 -15.95
N SER A 86 2.08 9.54 -15.12
CA SER A 86 2.49 10.84 -14.58
C SER A 86 3.73 10.74 -13.69
N TRP A 87 3.79 9.74 -12.79
CA TRP A 87 4.96 9.51 -11.95
C TRP A 87 6.18 9.05 -12.73
N LEU A 88 5.97 8.30 -13.80
CA LEU A 88 7.04 7.75 -14.63
C LEU A 88 7.43 8.66 -15.79
N ARG A 89 6.97 9.92 -15.83
CA ARG A 89 7.14 10.78 -17.01
C ARG A 89 8.60 11.00 -17.44
N GLN A 90 9.55 10.96 -16.51
CA GLN A 90 10.99 11.07 -16.79
C GLN A 90 11.74 9.74 -16.62
N ILE A 91 11.01 8.62 -16.52
CA ILE A 91 11.53 7.29 -16.23
C ILE A 91 11.00 6.33 -17.30
N ASP A 92 11.90 5.80 -18.14
CA ASP A 92 11.53 4.85 -19.20
C ASP A 92 10.98 3.55 -18.60
N ALA A 93 11.64 3.05 -17.55
CA ALA A 93 11.18 1.91 -16.79
C ALA A 93 11.55 2.00 -15.31
N TRP A 94 10.62 1.57 -14.47
CA TRP A 94 10.76 1.38 -13.03
C TRP A 94 10.59 -0.11 -12.73
N ALA A 95 11.70 -0.80 -12.49
CA ALA A 95 11.70 -2.22 -12.14
C ALA A 95 11.92 -2.41 -10.65
N TYR A 96 11.14 -3.27 -10.00
CA TYR A 96 11.23 -3.52 -8.56
C TYR A 96 10.83 -4.96 -8.24
N ARG A 97 11.23 -5.43 -7.06
CA ARG A 97 10.80 -6.74 -6.55
C ARG A 97 9.52 -6.56 -5.74
N ASP A 98 8.44 -7.24 -6.11
CA ASP A 98 7.18 -7.20 -5.38
C ASP A 98 7.26 -7.94 -4.04
N ARG A 99 6.23 -7.81 -3.18
CA ARG A 99 6.20 -8.47 -1.87
C ARG A 99 6.28 -10.00 -1.94
N ARG A 100 5.94 -10.61 -3.09
CA ARG A 100 5.98 -12.06 -3.32
C ARG A 100 7.30 -12.50 -3.95
N GLY A 101 8.20 -11.55 -4.23
CA GLY A 101 9.52 -11.79 -4.77
C GLY A 101 9.62 -11.80 -6.29
N ASN A 102 8.55 -11.46 -7.02
CA ASN A 102 8.57 -11.36 -8.47
C ASN A 102 9.16 -10.02 -8.92
N LEU A 103 9.77 -10.00 -10.10
CA LEU A 103 10.16 -8.75 -10.75
C LEU A 103 8.93 -8.10 -11.41
N ALA A 104 8.54 -6.92 -10.91
CA ALA A 104 7.54 -6.07 -11.53
C ALA A 104 8.24 -4.95 -12.31
N VAL A 105 7.72 -4.64 -13.51
CA VAL A 105 8.26 -3.58 -14.36
C VAL A 105 7.13 -2.66 -14.78
N LEU A 106 7.23 -1.39 -14.38
CA LEU A 106 6.35 -0.33 -14.85
C LEU A 106 7.07 0.45 -15.94
N ARG A 107 6.38 0.73 -17.04
CA ARG A 107 6.93 1.50 -18.16
C ARG A 107 6.14 2.79 -18.30
N SER A 108 6.84 3.87 -18.62
CA SER A 108 6.17 5.09 -19.04
C SER A 108 5.39 4.83 -20.32
N GLN A 109 4.15 5.31 -20.35
CA GLN A 109 3.31 5.31 -21.57
C GLN A 109 3.22 6.69 -22.19
N VAL A 110 4.08 7.63 -21.77
CA VAL A 110 4.08 8.98 -22.29
C VAL A 110 4.43 8.90 -23.77
N SER A 111 3.46 9.29 -24.60
CA SER A 111 3.68 9.44 -26.04
C SER A 111 4.85 10.38 -26.26
N HIS A 112 5.77 10.02 -27.16
CA HIS A 112 6.94 10.82 -27.55
C HIS A 112 6.60 12.23 -28.11
N GLN A 113 5.33 12.62 -28.11
CA GLN A 113 4.81 13.91 -28.58
C GLN A 113 4.71 14.98 -27.48
N GLU A 114 4.93 14.67 -26.20
CA GLU A 114 5.00 15.72 -25.17
C GLU A 114 6.25 16.58 -25.36
N SER A 115 6.05 17.89 -25.57
CA SER A 115 7.15 18.85 -25.71
C SER A 115 8.03 18.91 -24.45
N GLN A 116 9.33 19.22 -24.61
CA GLN A 116 10.28 19.32 -23.50
C GLN A 116 9.86 20.34 -22.42
N GLU A 117 9.15 21.41 -22.81
CA GLU A 117 8.55 22.36 -21.88
C GLU A 117 7.48 21.71 -21.00
N THR A 118 6.61 20.89 -21.59
CA THR A 118 5.60 20.12 -20.85
C THR A 118 6.26 19.16 -19.86
N LEU A 119 7.35 18.49 -20.27
CA LEU A 119 8.17 17.59 -19.44
C LEU A 119 8.92 18.29 -18.29
N SER A 120 9.00 19.62 -18.30
CA SER A 120 9.67 20.44 -17.29
C SER A 120 8.72 20.98 -16.21
N LEU A 121 7.42 21.07 -16.50
CA LEU A 121 6.42 21.49 -15.51
C LEU A 121 6.16 20.35 -14.49
N PRO A 122 6.00 20.61 -13.19
CA PRO A 122 5.58 19.57 -12.26
C PRO A 122 4.26 18.97 -12.73
N PRO A 123 4.11 17.64 -12.77
CA PRO A 123 2.88 17.02 -13.21
C PRO A 123 1.71 17.50 -12.37
N ARG A 124 0.63 17.83 -13.07
CA ARG A 124 -0.62 18.30 -12.46
C ARG A 124 -1.55 17.11 -12.32
N PHE A 125 -1.28 16.25 -11.35
CA PHE A 125 -2.22 15.20 -10.99
C PHE A 125 -2.56 15.31 -9.50
N GLN A 126 -3.85 15.33 -9.18
CA GLN A 126 -4.37 15.28 -7.82
C GLN A 126 -5.05 13.94 -7.60
N PHE A 127 -4.71 13.28 -6.51
CA PHE A 127 -5.43 12.09 -6.09
C PHE A 127 -6.86 12.46 -5.70
N GLY A 128 -7.82 11.70 -6.22
CA GLY A 128 -9.20 11.76 -5.76
C GLY A 128 -9.31 11.41 -4.28
N PRO A 129 -10.40 11.81 -3.61
CA PRO A 129 -10.58 11.61 -2.17
C PRO A 129 -10.50 10.13 -1.76
N ASP A 130 -10.91 9.21 -2.64
CA ASP A 130 -10.97 7.76 -2.37
C ASP A 130 -9.59 7.09 -2.29
N VAL A 131 -8.55 7.75 -2.80
CA VAL A 131 -7.17 7.22 -2.81
C VAL A 131 -6.47 7.50 -1.49
N LEU A 132 -6.80 8.62 -0.83
CA LEU A 132 -6.14 9.04 0.40
C LEU A 132 -6.26 7.99 1.52
N PRO A 133 -7.45 7.43 1.85
CA PRO A 133 -7.56 6.38 2.86
C PRO A 133 -6.67 5.19 2.58
N LYS A 134 -6.59 4.73 1.31
CA LYS A 134 -5.76 3.59 0.92
C LYS A 134 -4.27 3.87 1.14
N LEU A 135 -3.81 5.07 0.77
CA LEU A 135 -2.41 5.46 0.96
C LEU A 135 -2.05 5.68 2.44
N GLN A 136 -2.96 6.20 3.26
CA GLN A 136 -2.71 6.41 4.69
C GLN A 136 -2.69 5.09 5.48
N THR A 137 -3.44 4.08 5.02
CA THR A 137 -3.55 2.78 5.71
C THR A 137 -2.58 1.72 5.20
N ILE A 138 -1.81 2.01 4.14
CA ILE A 138 -0.90 1.07 3.49
C ILE A 138 0.17 0.51 4.42
N GLY A 139 0.67 1.33 5.36
CA GLY A 139 1.68 0.92 6.33
C GLY A 139 1.15 -0.16 7.26
N ALA A 140 -0.05 0.05 7.81
CA ALA A 140 -0.71 -0.91 8.68
C ALA A 140 -1.05 -2.22 7.95
N LEU A 141 -1.54 -2.11 6.70
CA LEU A 141 -1.79 -3.29 5.86
C LEU A 141 -0.50 -4.10 5.63
N ASN A 142 0.63 -3.43 5.39
CA ASN A 142 1.92 -4.09 5.25
C ASN A 142 2.39 -4.76 6.55
N GLN A 143 2.22 -4.11 7.71
CA GLN A 143 2.56 -4.72 9.00
C GLN A 143 1.71 -5.96 9.29
N ALA A 144 0.41 -5.92 9.01
CA ALA A 144 -0.47 -7.06 9.14
C ALA A 144 -0.07 -8.22 8.22
N TRP A 145 0.37 -7.93 6.99
CA TRP A 145 0.88 -8.95 6.06
C TRP A 145 2.19 -9.58 6.56
N ILE A 146 3.15 -8.77 7.04
CA ILE A 146 4.39 -9.27 7.65
C ILE A 146 4.07 -10.15 8.87
N ARG A 147 3.12 -9.74 9.71
CA ARG A 147 2.67 -10.53 10.86
C ARG A 147 2.08 -11.87 10.43
N ALA A 148 1.24 -11.91 9.40
CA ALA A 148 0.70 -13.16 8.86
C ALA A 148 1.80 -14.12 8.42
N LEU A 149 2.82 -13.62 7.70
CA LEU A 149 3.97 -14.42 7.27
C LEU A 149 4.81 -14.97 8.44
N ARG A 150 4.90 -14.22 9.54
CA ARG A 150 5.55 -14.70 10.78
C ARG A 150 4.77 -15.85 11.41
N CYS A 151 3.44 -15.84 11.28
CA CYS A 151 2.55 -16.93 11.69
C CYS A 151 2.48 -18.08 10.67
N GLY A 152 3.29 -18.07 9.60
CA GLY A 152 3.31 -19.13 8.59
C GLY A 152 2.13 -19.10 7.61
N LYS A 153 1.36 -18.01 7.57
CA LYS A 153 0.25 -17.81 6.62
C LYS A 153 0.65 -16.74 5.61
N GLU A 154 0.62 -17.05 4.33
CA GLU A 154 0.78 -16.05 3.27
C GLU A 154 -0.60 -15.62 2.75
N PRO A 155 -1.05 -14.38 3.02
CA PRO A 155 -2.33 -13.91 2.49
C PRO A 155 -2.32 -13.88 0.96
N SER A 156 -3.40 -14.33 0.35
CA SER A 156 -3.62 -14.23 -1.11
C SER A 156 -3.82 -12.77 -1.54
N ARG A 157 -3.71 -12.50 -2.85
CA ARG A 157 -3.99 -11.16 -3.41
C ARG A 157 -5.42 -10.72 -3.11
N HIS A 158 -6.38 -11.66 -3.19
CA HIS A 158 -7.77 -11.40 -2.87
C HIS A 158 -7.95 -11.00 -1.39
N GLN A 159 -7.30 -11.71 -0.46
CA GLN A 159 -7.35 -11.38 0.96
C GLN A 159 -6.77 -9.99 1.26
N LEU A 160 -5.62 -9.64 0.65
CA LEU A 160 -5.04 -8.30 0.80
C LEU A 160 -5.94 -7.20 0.22
N SER A 161 -6.53 -7.44 -0.95
CA SER A 161 -7.48 -6.50 -1.56
C SER A 161 -8.71 -6.29 -0.67
N ALA A 162 -9.27 -7.37 -0.12
CA ALA A 162 -10.40 -7.29 0.80
C ALA A 162 -10.04 -6.56 2.10
N ALA A 163 -8.87 -6.84 2.67
CA ALA A 163 -8.37 -6.12 3.83
C ALA A 163 -8.16 -4.62 3.53
N SER A 164 -7.63 -4.27 2.36
CA SER A 164 -7.49 -2.86 1.94
C SER A 164 -8.85 -2.14 1.87
N ARG A 165 -9.91 -2.79 1.39
CA ARG A 165 -11.27 -2.21 1.42
C ARG A 165 -11.76 -1.98 2.85
N ALA A 166 -11.56 -2.96 3.74
CA ALA A 166 -11.90 -2.83 5.15
C ALA A 166 -11.15 -1.65 5.81
N MET A 167 -9.87 -1.46 5.47
CA MET A 167 -9.07 -0.34 5.98
C MET A 167 -9.61 1.02 5.55
N THR A 168 -10.16 1.14 4.34
CA THR A 168 -10.85 2.36 3.91
C THR A 168 -12.07 2.65 4.78
N VAL A 169 -12.84 1.62 5.16
CA VAL A 169 -13.98 1.78 6.07
C VAL A 169 -13.53 2.23 7.46
N ALA A 170 -12.49 1.60 8.01
CA ALA A 170 -11.89 2.00 9.29
C ALA A 170 -11.41 3.46 9.27
N TRP A 171 -10.75 3.88 8.18
CA TRP A 171 -10.34 5.26 8.01
C TRP A 171 -11.56 6.20 7.95
N SER A 172 -12.60 5.88 7.19
CA SER A 172 -13.82 6.70 7.16
C SER A 172 -14.53 6.78 8.51
N ALA A 173 -14.45 5.72 9.32
CA ALA A 173 -14.98 5.69 10.69
C ALA A 173 -14.16 6.50 11.70
N GLY A 174 -12.99 7.04 11.31
CA GLY A 174 -12.20 7.92 12.17
C GLY A 174 -10.97 7.28 12.81
N LEU A 175 -10.61 6.04 12.47
CA LEU A 175 -9.38 5.42 12.96
C LEU A 175 -8.16 6.18 12.40
N ARG A 176 -7.35 6.79 13.27
CA ARG A 176 -6.16 7.56 12.87
C ARG A 176 -4.89 7.13 13.59
N SER A 177 -4.99 6.51 14.76
CA SER A 177 -3.83 6.09 15.53
C SER A 177 -3.15 4.88 14.88
N THR A 178 -1.83 4.80 14.95
CA THR A 178 -1.07 3.66 14.42
C THR A 178 -1.52 2.35 15.05
N ALA A 179 -1.76 2.35 16.38
CA ALA A 179 -2.19 1.17 17.10
C ALA A 179 -3.55 0.64 16.60
N ASP A 180 -4.54 1.52 16.42
CA ASP A 180 -5.86 1.13 15.92
C ASP A 180 -5.78 0.60 14.50
N LEU A 181 -5.04 1.30 13.62
CA LEU A 181 -4.89 0.89 12.23
C LEU A 181 -4.17 -0.46 12.13
N ASP A 182 -3.09 -0.69 12.89
CA ASP A 182 -2.34 -1.94 12.89
C ASP A 182 -3.20 -3.11 13.40
N LEU A 183 -3.96 -2.91 14.49
CA LEU A 183 -4.86 -3.93 15.02
C LEU A 183 -6.00 -4.25 14.05
N PHE A 184 -6.64 -3.22 13.47
CA PHE A 184 -7.72 -3.38 12.52
C PHE A 184 -7.25 -4.10 11.24
N ALA A 185 -6.07 -3.73 10.72
CA ALA A 185 -5.46 -4.39 9.57
C ALA A 185 -5.17 -5.87 9.86
N TRP A 186 -4.69 -6.17 11.08
CA TRP A 186 -4.48 -7.55 11.51
C TRP A 186 -5.79 -8.34 11.56
N HIS A 187 -6.87 -7.79 12.10
CA HIS A 187 -8.20 -8.43 12.08
C HIS A 187 -8.70 -8.65 10.65
N ALA A 188 -8.54 -7.67 9.76
CA ALA A 188 -8.92 -7.79 8.36
C ALA A 188 -8.21 -8.95 7.64
N ILE A 189 -6.93 -9.18 7.92
CA ILE A 189 -6.17 -10.30 7.33
C ILE A 189 -6.49 -11.63 8.03
N SER A 190 -6.62 -11.65 9.36
CA SER A 190 -6.74 -12.88 10.14
C SER A 190 -8.17 -13.45 10.21
N LEU A 191 -9.19 -12.59 10.13
CA LEU A 191 -10.60 -12.95 10.20
C LEU A 191 -11.31 -12.83 8.84
N GLY A 192 -10.68 -12.17 7.87
CA GLY A 192 -11.21 -11.94 6.53
C GLY A 192 -11.63 -10.48 6.31
N GLY A 193 -11.54 -10.02 5.05
CA GLY A 193 -11.75 -8.61 4.72
C GLY A 193 -13.17 -8.11 5.03
N GLU A 194 -14.16 -8.99 5.07
CA GLU A 194 -15.56 -8.62 5.35
C GLU A 194 -15.88 -8.57 6.85
N PHE A 195 -14.91 -8.82 7.76
CA PHE A 195 -15.14 -8.79 9.21
C PHE A 195 -15.73 -7.45 9.70
N HIS A 196 -15.37 -6.36 9.02
CA HIS A 196 -15.83 -5.02 9.34
C HIS A 196 -17.35 -4.89 9.17
N MET A 197 -18.01 -5.76 8.42
CA MET A 197 -19.47 -5.78 8.25
C MET A 197 -20.21 -6.44 9.42
N HIS A 198 -19.51 -7.04 10.38
CA HIS A 198 -20.14 -7.66 11.55
C HIS A 198 -20.81 -6.59 12.42
N PRO A 199 -22.05 -6.80 12.93
CA PRO A 199 -22.77 -5.80 13.73
C PRO A 199 -21.96 -5.26 14.91
N THR A 200 -21.30 -6.14 15.68
CA THR A 200 -20.42 -5.73 16.79
C THR A 200 -19.27 -4.84 16.33
N VAL A 201 -18.69 -5.10 15.16
CA VAL A 201 -17.60 -4.26 14.64
C VAL A 201 -18.14 -2.91 14.16
N GLN A 202 -19.33 -2.88 13.56
CA GLN A 202 -20.00 -1.63 13.18
C GLN A 202 -20.33 -0.77 14.41
N GLU A 203 -20.78 -1.37 15.52
CA GLU A 203 -20.99 -0.68 16.79
C GLU A 203 -19.70 -0.09 17.36
N ILE A 204 -18.60 -0.85 17.32
CA ILE A 204 -17.28 -0.35 17.71
C ILE A 204 -16.87 0.83 16.84
N LEU A 205 -17.00 0.71 15.51
CA LEU A 205 -16.65 1.77 14.57
C LEU A 205 -17.49 3.03 14.77
N ALA A 206 -18.77 2.89 15.12
CA ALA A 206 -19.64 4.02 15.46
C ALA A 206 -19.20 4.72 16.75
N GLN A 207 -18.77 3.97 17.77
CA GLN A 207 -18.23 4.54 19.01
C GLN A 207 -16.90 5.27 18.79
N VAL A 208 -16.01 4.70 17.96
CA VAL A 208 -14.77 5.37 17.54
C VAL A 208 -15.08 6.64 16.76
N HIS A 209 -16.06 6.60 15.86
CA HIS A 209 -16.50 7.78 15.09
C HIS A 209 -17.02 8.89 15.99
N ALA A 210 -17.77 8.54 17.04
CA ALA A 210 -18.23 9.48 18.06
C ALA A 210 -17.10 10.02 18.96
N GLY A 211 -15.87 9.50 18.85
CA GLY A 211 -14.72 9.92 19.64
C GLY A 211 -14.76 9.47 21.10
N THR A 212 -15.56 8.44 21.40
CA THR A 212 -15.77 7.98 22.79
C THR A 212 -14.61 7.13 23.33
N GLU A 213 -14.03 6.28 22.48
CA GLU A 213 -12.99 5.31 22.85
C GLU A 213 -12.16 4.93 21.61
N THR A 214 -10.98 4.34 21.81
CA THR A 214 -10.15 3.81 20.72
C THR A 214 -10.60 2.44 20.23
N TYR A 215 -10.29 2.09 18.98
CA TYR A 215 -10.59 0.75 18.46
C TYR A 215 -9.91 -0.34 19.29
N CYS A 216 -8.64 -0.13 19.66
CA CYS A 216 -7.90 -1.05 20.54
C CYS A 216 -8.61 -1.28 21.87
N GLY A 217 -9.08 -0.21 22.54
CA GLY A 217 -9.76 -0.32 23.82
C GLY A 217 -11.06 -1.11 23.74
N LEU A 218 -11.88 -0.83 22.73
CA LEU A 218 -13.15 -1.52 22.53
C LEU A 218 -12.97 -2.98 22.11
N ALA A 219 -12.04 -3.26 21.19
CA ALA A 219 -11.82 -4.59 20.65
C ALA A 219 -11.31 -5.59 21.72
N GLN A 220 -10.58 -5.13 22.75
CA GLN A 220 -10.09 -5.99 23.84
C GLN A 220 -11.22 -6.67 24.64
N HIS A 221 -12.40 -6.06 24.68
CA HIS A 221 -13.54 -6.54 25.46
C HIS A 221 -14.49 -7.42 24.64
N CYS A 222 -14.19 -7.65 23.36
CA CYS A 222 -15.01 -8.47 22.47
C CYS A 222 -14.40 -9.86 22.26
N ASP A 223 -15.24 -10.88 22.16
CA ASP A 223 -14.80 -12.21 21.73
C ASP A 223 -14.67 -12.24 20.20
N ILE A 224 -13.49 -11.83 19.73
CA ILE A 224 -13.11 -11.73 18.32
C ILE A 224 -13.07 -13.10 17.63
N GLY A 225 -12.92 -14.19 18.40
CA GLY A 225 -12.85 -15.56 17.89
C GLY A 225 -14.13 -16.03 17.19
N GLN A 226 -15.28 -15.43 17.52
CA GLN A 226 -16.57 -15.80 16.94
C GLN A 226 -16.79 -15.28 15.51
N TRP A 227 -15.93 -14.37 15.03
CA TRP A 227 -16.15 -13.67 13.76
C TRP A 227 -15.73 -14.48 12.52
N GLN A 228 -15.13 -15.65 12.71
CA GLN A 228 -14.67 -16.53 11.62
C GLN A 228 -15.82 -17.21 10.84
N GLY A 229 -17.05 -17.26 11.37
CA GLY A 229 -18.14 -18.07 10.83
C GLY A 229 -19.22 -17.32 10.02
N SER A 230 -19.23 -15.99 10.03
CA SER A 230 -20.35 -15.22 9.45
C SER A 230 -20.22 -14.96 7.94
N ALA A 231 -18.98 -15.00 7.41
CA ALA A 231 -18.71 -14.81 5.99
C ALA A 231 -18.98 -16.08 5.15
N GLU A 232 -18.63 -17.26 5.68
CA GLU A 232 -18.86 -18.53 4.98
C GLU A 232 -20.35 -18.90 4.86
N ARG A 233 -21.17 -18.56 5.87
CA ARG A 233 -22.63 -18.81 5.83
C ARG A 233 -23.37 -17.96 4.80
N ARG A 234 -22.90 -16.75 4.50
CA ARG A 234 -23.54 -15.89 3.46
C ARG A 234 -23.19 -16.32 2.04
N SER A 235 -22.03 -16.93 1.81
CA SER A 235 -21.68 -17.51 0.50
C SER A 235 -22.44 -18.81 0.19
N SER A 236 -22.80 -19.61 1.21
CA SER A 236 -23.61 -20.81 1.00
C SER A 236 -25.07 -20.47 0.68
N ASP A 237 -25.63 -19.42 1.29
CA ASP A 237 -27.02 -19.01 1.06
C ASP A 237 -27.22 -18.28 -0.28
N ALA A 238 -26.18 -17.64 -0.83
CA ALA A 238 -26.23 -17.01 -2.15
C ALA A 238 -26.04 -18.00 -3.33
N SER A 239 -25.72 -19.26 -3.05
CA SER A 239 -25.52 -20.30 -4.07
C SER A 239 -26.76 -21.19 -4.29
N TYR A 240 -27.85 -20.93 -3.56
CA TYR A 240 -29.12 -21.67 -3.61
C TYR A 240 -30.36 -20.76 -3.75
N GLY A 241 -30.17 -19.52 -4.24
CA GLY A 241 -31.25 -18.57 -4.51
C GLY A 241 -31.46 -18.33 -6.00
#